data_AF-A0A8T0EAI4-F1
#
_entry.id   AF-A0A8T0EAI4-F1
#
_cell.length_a   1.000
_cell.length_b   1.000
_cell.length_c   1.000
_cell.angle_alpha   90.00
_cell.angle_beta   90.00
_cell.angle_gamma   90.00
#
_symmetry.space_group_name_H-M   'P 1'
#
loop_
_entity.id
_entity.type
_entity.pdbx_description
1 polymer ?
#
loop_
_entity_poly.entity_id
_entity_poly.type
_entity_poly.pdbx_seq_one_letter_code
_entity_poly.pdbx_strand_id
1 'polypeptide(L)'
;MRSLNTERKFSNWLLEVGEGKNGDTVMLPDVCYPSEQNPIKQLYGDLNFSTIMPQELKGRAILTVTNDASIEINNQVIDMFAWGTVTYEAVDNIVSDDSNDRLIFPVEFLNCFTTTGMPPYKLYLKIIFKARMY
;
A
#
# COMPACT_ATOMS: atom_id res chain seq x y z
N MET A 1 -3.78 -5.07 25.81
CA MET A 1 -3.26 -3.89 25.07
C MET A 1 -4.07 -2.68 25.54
N ARG A 2 -3.45 -1.67 26.17
CA ARG A 2 -4.19 -0.49 26.65
C ARG A 2 -4.27 0.51 25.49
N SER A 3 -5.48 0.76 25.02
CA SER A 3 -5.76 1.75 23.98
C SER A 3 -5.45 3.17 24.49
N LEU A 4 -4.86 4.00 23.64
CA LEU A 4 -4.57 5.41 23.89
C LEU A 4 -5.89 6.20 24.10
N ASN A 5 -5.86 7.29 24.87
CA ASN A 5 -7.10 8.04 25.18
C ASN A 5 -7.84 8.58 23.94
N THR A 6 -7.12 8.87 22.85
CA THR A 6 -7.69 9.27 21.55
C THR A 6 -8.42 8.12 20.86
N GLU A 7 -7.87 6.91 20.91
CA GLU A 7 -8.50 5.71 20.38
C GLU A 7 -9.81 5.42 21.13
N ARG A 8 -9.87 5.60 22.46
CA ARG A 8 -11.11 5.45 23.23
C ARG A 8 -12.22 6.43 22.79
N LYS A 9 -11.86 7.68 22.51
CA LYS A 9 -12.83 8.67 22.00
C LYS A 9 -13.38 8.26 20.65
N PHE A 10 -12.52 7.80 19.74
CA PHE A 10 -12.94 7.32 18.43
C PHE A 10 -13.80 6.05 18.52
N SER A 11 -13.43 5.10 19.39
CA SER A 11 -14.25 3.90 19.65
C SER A 11 -15.63 4.23 20.19
N ASN A 12 -15.74 5.18 21.12
CA ASN A 12 -17.05 5.61 21.64
C ASN A 12 -17.89 6.29 20.56
N TRP A 13 -17.29 7.14 19.74
CA TRP A 13 -17.99 7.75 18.61
C TRP A 13 -18.49 6.70 17.61
N LEU A 14 -17.69 5.68 17.30
CA LEU A 14 -18.12 4.56 16.46
C LEU A 14 -19.34 3.81 17.04
N LEU A 15 -19.37 3.62 18.36
CA LEU A 15 -20.51 2.99 19.04
C LEU A 15 -21.77 3.86 18.93
N GLU A 16 -21.67 5.17 19.15
CA GLU A 16 -22.80 6.10 19.02
C GLU A 16 -23.38 6.11 17.60
N VAL A 17 -22.53 6.05 16.58
CA VAL A 17 -22.94 5.91 15.18
C VAL A 17 -23.66 4.57 14.97
N GLY A 18 -23.10 3.46 15.46
CA GLY A 18 -23.70 2.12 15.32
C GLY A 18 -25.02 1.96 16.07
N GLU A 19 -25.21 2.67 17.17
CA GLU A 19 -26.46 2.71 17.94
C GLU A 19 -27.51 3.69 17.36
N GLY A 20 -27.18 4.42 16.30
CA GLY A 20 -28.09 5.37 15.66
C GLY A 20 -28.33 6.65 16.46
N LYS A 21 -27.46 6.96 17.45
CA LYS A 21 -27.60 8.15 18.30
C LYS A 21 -27.37 9.48 17.55
N ASN A 22 -26.73 9.42 16.38
CA ASN A 22 -26.45 10.57 15.53
C ASN A 22 -27.60 10.93 14.56
N GLY A 23 -28.74 10.22 14.58
CA GLY A 23 -29.82 10.43 13.61
C GLY A 23 -29.38 10.15 12.17
N ASP A 24 -29.96 10.86 11.20
CA ASP A 24 -29.72 10.63 9.76
C ASP A 24 -28.41 11.23 9.23
N THR A 25 -27.69 12.04 10.04
CA THR A 25 -26.47 12.73 9.61
C THR A 25 -25.34 12.48 10.59
N VAL A 26 -24.25 11.88 10.10
CA VAL A 26 -23.07 11.59 10.91
C VAL A 26 -22.01 12.65 10.67
N MET A 27 -21.65 13.39 11.72
CA MET A 27 -20.49 14.28 11.69
C MET A 27 -19.21 13.47 11.95
N LEU A 28 -18.29 13.52 10.99
CA LEU A 28 -16.99 12.86 11.12
C LEU A 28 -16.11 13.61 12.14
N PRO A 29 -15.36 12.92 13.01
CA PRO A 29 -14.46 13.58 13.96
C PRO A 29 -13.24 14.16 13.25
N ASP A 30 -12.58 15.16 13.86
CA ASP A 30 -11.40 15.82 13.31
C ASP A 30 -10.26 14.86 12.94
N VAL A 31 -10.16 13.72 13.63
CA VAL A 31 -9.15 12.67 13.32
C VAL A 31 -9.30 12.10 11.91
N CYS A 32 -10.49 12.19 11.31
CA CYS A 32 -10.76 11.76 9.93
C CYS A 32 -10.30 12.79 8.90
N TYR A 33 -9.90 13.99 9.33
CA TYR A 33 -9.45 15.09 8.47
C TYR A 33 -8.00 15.44 8.78
N PRO A 34 -7.03 14.63 8.30
CA PRO A 34 -5.62 14.94 8.53
C PRO A 34 -5.24 16.26 7.84
N SER A 35 -4.36 17.04 8.47
CA SER A 35 -3.88 18.30 7.89
C SER A 35 -3.07 18.09 6.61
N GLU A 36 -2.33 16.98 6.54
CA GLU A 36 -1.69 16.49 5.31
C GLU A 36 -2.59 15.42 4.68
N GLN A 37 -3.04 15.69 3.45
CA GLN A 37 -3.98 14.84 2.71
C GLN A 37 -3.26 13.74 1.92
N ASN A 38 -1.97 13.92 1.63
CA ASN A 38 -1.16 12.89 1.00
C ASN A 38 -0.71 11.85 2.05
N PRO A 39 -1.18 10.59 1.98
CA PRO A 39 -0.89 9.59 3.00
C PRO A 39 0.61 9.24 3.07
N ILE A 40 1.34 9.35 1.95
CA ILE A 40 2.77 9.14 1.91
C ILE A 40 3.49 10.25 2.69
N LYS A 41 3.13 11.51 2.45
CA LYS A 41 3.72 12.63 3.22
C LYS A 41 3.31 12.59 4.69
N GLN A 42 2.07 12.20 4.97
CA GLN A 42 1.58 12.07 6.33
C GLN A 42 2.39 11.03 7.12
N LEU A 43 2.73 9.89 6.48
CA LEU A 43 3.42 8.79 7.16
C LEU A 43 4.94 8.84 7.04
N TYR A 44 5.50 9.44 6.00
CA TYR A 44 6.95 9.42 5.72
C TYR A 44 7.57 10.80 5.53
N GLY A 45 6.81 11.89 5.68
CA GLY A 45 7.29 13.25 5.45
C GLY A 45 8.38 13.72 6.42
N ASP A 46 8.53 13.02 7.55
CA ASP A 46 9.61 13.24 8.53
C ASP A 46 10.92 12.51 8.18
N LEU A 47 10.91 11.63 7.17
CA LEU A 47 12.04 10.76 6.85
C LEU A 47 12.88 11.28 5.68
N ASN A 48 14.20 11.04 5.77
CA ASN A 48 15.12 11.28 4.67
C ASN A 48 15.48 9.97 3.97
N PHE A 49 14.83 9.68 2.85
CA PHE A 49 15.01 8.45 2.06
C PHE A 49 16.42 8.24 1.48
N SER A 50 17.31 9.23 1.54
CA SER A 50 18.72 9.07 1.14
C SER A 50 19.58 8.44 2.23
N THR A 51 19.21 8.61 3.50
CA THR A 51 19.99 8.18 4.68
C THR A 51 19.17 7.32 5.63
N ILE A 52 17.96 6.93 5.24
CA ILE A 52 17.00 6.23 6.07
C ILE A 52 17.53 4.87 6.51
N MET A 53 17.29 4.54 7.77
CA MET A 53 17.65 3.25 8.33
C MET A 53 16.43 2.33 8.48
N PRO A 54 16.58 0.99 8.36
CA PRO A 54 15.44 0.06 8.44
C PRO A 54 14.59 0.20 9.72
N GLN A 55 15.20 0.57 10.85
CA GLN A 55 14.46 0.80 12.09
C GLN A 55 13.46 1.97 12.02
N GLU A 56 13.71 2.97 11.17
CA GLU A 56 12.83 4.15 11.03
C GLU A 56 11.57 3.82 10.22
N LEU A 57 11.65 2.80 9.36
CA LEU A 57 10.52 2.28 8.60
C LEU A 57 9.63 1.33 9.43
N LYS A 58 10.14 0.81 10.55
CA LYS A 58 9.42 -0.17 11.36
C LYS A 58 8.15 0.44 11.97
N GLY A 59 7.03 -0.28 11.86
CA GLY A 59 5.76 0.13 12.45
C GLY A 59 4.99 1.18 11.63
N ARG A 60 5.47 1.52 10.43
CA ARG A 60 4.77 2.37 9.47
C ARG A 60 4.08 1.47 8.44
N ALA A 61 2.78 1.68 8.23
CA ALA A 61 2.01 1.00 7.19
C ALA A 61 0.89 1.92 6.68
N ILE A 62 0.65 1.91 5.37
CA ILE A 62 -0.51 2.53 4.74
C ILE A 62 -1.45 1.40 4.33
N LEU A 63 -2.70 1.48 4.78
CA LEU A 63 -3.74 0.52 4.39
C LEU A 63 -4.59 1.14 3.29
N THR A 64 -4.88 0.37 2.26
CA THR A 64 -5.75 0.76 1.14
C THR A 64 -6.91 -0.22 1.00
N VAL A 65 -7.97 0.22 0.32
CA VAL A 65 -9.15 -0.63 0.06
C VAL A 65 -8.87 -1.65 -1.04
N THR A 66 -8.06 -1.30 -2.04
CA THR A 66 -7.75 -2.14 -3.20
C THR A 66 -6.26 -2.41 -3.34
N ASN A 67 -5.93 -3.53 -3.97
CA ASN A 67 -4.55 -3.90 -4.31
C ASN A 67 -3.92 -2.90 -5.29
N ASP A 68 -4.68 -2.43 -6.28
CA ASP A 68 -4.14 -1.48 -7.27
C ASP A 68 -3.69 -0.18 -6.60
N ALA A 69 -4.49 0.36 -5.66
CA ALA A 69 -4.10 1.52 -4.87
C ALA A 69 -2.90 1.22 -3.95
N SER A 70 -2.79 0.00 -3.41
CA SER A 70 -1.64 -0.39 -2.59
C SER A 70 -0.36 -0.45 -3.42
N ILE A 71 -0.42 -1.02 -4.62
CA ILE A 71 0.69 -1.12 -5.57
C ILE A 71 1.13 0.27 -6.01
N GLU A 72 0.20 1.15 -6.35
CA GLU A 72 0.50 2.52 -6.74
C GLU A 72 1.25 3.28 -5.62
N ILE A 73 0.73 3.23 -4.39
CA ILE A 73 1.39 3.86 -3.23
C ILE A 73 2.75 3.24 -2.95
N ASN A 74 2.86 1.91 -2.99
CA ASN A 74 4.14 1.22 -2.77
C ASN A 74 5.18 1.63 -3.82
N ASN A 75 4.80 1.75 -5.09
CA ASN A 75 5.70 2.18 -6.16
C ASN A 75 6.14 3.64 -5.96
N GLN A 76 5.23 4.54 -5.59
CA GLN A 76 5.59 5.92 -5.24
C GLN A 76 6.59 5.98 -4.07
N VAL A 77 6.40 5.14 -3.05
CA VAL A 77 7.33 5.05 -1.91
C VAL A 77 8.69 4.51 -2.33
N ILE A 78 8.71 3.49 -3.20
CA ILE A 78 9.94 2.95 -3.78
C ILE A 78 10.71 4.05 -4.54
N ASP A 79 10.03 4.88 -5.33
CA ASP A 79 10.66 5.93 -6.12
C ASP A 79 11.30 7.04 -5.26
N MET A 80 10.88 7.21 -4.00
CA MET A 80 11.52 8.15 -3.07
C MET A 80 12.93 7.71 -2.63
N PHE A 81 13.26 6.41 -2.71
CA PHE A 81 14.60 5.95 -2.35
C PHE A 81 15.62 6.30 -3.42
N ALA A 82 16.68 7.01 -3.03
CA ALA A 82 17.77 7.41 -3.91
C ALA A 82 18.67 6.24 -4.38
N TRP A 83 18.42 5.02 -3.92
CA TRP A 83 19.21 3.83 -4.24
C TRP A 83 18.76 3.14 -5.53
N GLY A 84 19.57 2.21 -6.05
CA GLY A 84 19.23 1.45 -7.25
C GLY A 84 17.99 0.58 -7.06
N THR A 85 17.14 0.51 -8.08
CA THR A 85 15.96 -0.36 -8.16
C THR A 85 16.32 -1.61 -8.96
N VAL A 86 15.87 -2.78 -8.49
CA VAL A 86 15.86 -4.03 -9.25
C VAL A 86 14.41 -4.30 -9.65
N THR A 87 14.18 -4.59 -10.93
CA THR A 87 12.85 -4.91 -11.47
C THR A 87 12.81 -6.38 -11.86
N TYR A 88 11.78 -7.09 -11.38
CA TYR A 88 11.43 -8.43 -11.82
C TYR A 88 10.15 -8.36 -12.63
N GLU A 89 10.14 -8.97 -13.81
CA GLU A 89 8.96 -9.06 -14.67
C GLU A 89 8.46 -10.51 -14.66
N ALA A 90 7.15 -10.70 -14.46
CA ALA A 90 6.51 -11.99 -14.53
C ALA A 90 6.47 -12.50 -15.97
N VAL A 91 6.35 -13.81 -16.14
CA VAL A 91 6.24 -14.44 -17.46
C VAL A 91 4.98 -15.28 -17.45
N ASP A 92 3.87 -14.62 -17.77
CA ASP A 92 2.55 -15.25 -17.77
C ASP A 92 2.23 -15.83 -19.14
N ASN A 93 1.71 -17.06 -19.14
CA ASN A 93 1.29 -17.76 -20.34
C ASN A 93 -0.02 -18.49 -20.08
N ILE A 94 -0.84 -18.58 -21.12
CA ILE A 94 -2.10 -19.32 -21.06
C ILE A 94 -1.82 -20.76 -21.41
N VAL A 95 -2.38 -21.65 -20.60
CA VAL A 95 -2.47 -23.07 -20.88
C VAL A 95 -3.88 -23.34 -21.39
N SER A 96 -4.03 -23.47 -22.71
CA SER A 96 -5.29 -23.83 -23.36
C SER A 96 -5.05 -24.77 -24.54
N ASP A 97 -6.01 -25.65 -24.78
CA ASP A 97 -6.05 -26.55 -25.94
C ASP A 97 -6.59 -25.84 -27.20
N ASP A 98 -7.23 -24.66 -27.07
CA ASP A 98 -7.68 -23.85 -28.19
C ASP A 98 -6.62 -22.81 -28.58
N SER A 99 -6.13 -22.90 -29.82
CA SER A 99 -5.18 -21.94 -30.38
C SER A 99 -5.73 -20.50 -30.47
N ASN A 100 -7.06 -20.32 -30.53
CA ASN A 100 -7.68 -19.00 -30.60
C ASN A 100 -7.63 -18.24 -29.27
N ASP A 101 -7.52 -18.93 -28.14
CA ASP A 101 -7.48 -18.27 -26.83
C ASP A 101 -6.28 -17.33 -26.68
N ARG A 102 -5.17 -17.64 -27.38
CA ARG A 102 -4.00 -16.75 -27.44
C ARG A 102 -4.28 -15.41 -28.12
N LEU A 103 -5.29 -15.35 -29.00
CA LEU A 103 -5.72 -14.12 -29.65
C LEU A 103 -6.71 -13.34 -28.76
N ILE A 104 -7.47 -14.05 -27.91
CA ILE A 104 -8.48 -13.47 -27.02
C ILE A 104 -7.83 -12.86 -25.77
N PHE A 105 -6.75 -13.47 -25.30
CA PHE A 105 -6.06 -13.09 -24.06
C PHE A 105 -4.58 -12.77 -24.37
N PRO A 106 -4.31 -11.59 -24.90
CA PRO A 106 -2.95 -11.16 -25.21
C PRO A 106 -2.15 -10.96 -23.92
N VAL A 107 -0.81 -10.95 -24.01
CA VAL A 107 0.08 -10.81 -22.85
C VAL A 107 -0.15 -9.50 -22.09
N GLU A 108 -0.54 -8.43 -22.79
CA GLU A 108 -0.90 -7.14 -22.21
C GLU A 108 -2.11 -7.27 -21.26
N PHE A 109 -3.05 -8.15 -21.57
CA PHE A 109 -4.18 -8.44 -20.70
C PHE A 109 -3.75 -9.28 -19.49
N LEU A 110 -2.87 -10.27 -19.69
CA LEU A 110 -2.35 -11.09 -18.60
C LEU A 110 -1.56 -10.24 -17.59
N ASN A 111 -0.75 -9.30 -18.08
CA ASN A 111 0.10 -8.44 -17.27
C ASN A 111 -0.69 -7.48 -16.36
N CYS A 112 -2.00 -7.33 -16.57
CA CYS A 112 -2.88 -6.54 -15.73
C CYS A 112 -3.40 -7.31 -14.51
N PHE A 113 -3.17 -8.61 -14.40
CA PHE A 113 -3.67 -9.39 -13.27
C PHE A 113 -2.90 -9.11 -11.98
N THR A 114 -3.65 -8.78 -10.92
CA THR A 114 -3.16 -8.62 -9.54
C THR A 114 -3.84 -9.64 -8.64
N THR A 115 -3.69 -10.93 -8.98
CA THR A 115 -4.32 -12.03 -8.23
C THR A 115 -3.84 -12.05 -6.79
N THR A 116 -4.79 -12.32 -5.87
CA THR A 116 -4.48 -12.32 -4.44
C THR A 116 -3.44 -13.40 -4.13
N GLY A 117 -2.37 -13.02 -3.45
CA GLY A 117 -1.28 -13.93 -3.08
C GLY A 117 -0.17 -14.07 -4.14
N MET A 118 -0.27 -13.39 -5.29
CA MET A 118 0.79 -13.32 -6.28
C MET A 118 1.35 -11.89 -6.40
N PRO A 119 2.64 -11.73 -6.74
CA PRO A 119 3.18 -10.41 -7.06
C PRO A 119 2.56 -9.86 -8.35
N PRO A 120 2.55 -8.53 -8.54
CA PRO A 120 2.16 -7.93 -9.82
C PRO A 120 3.16 -8.30 -10.92
N TYR A 121 2.74 -8.11 -12.18
CA TYR A 121 3.59 -8.36 -13.36
C TYR A 121 4.97 -7.70 -13.25
N LYS A 122 5.05 -6.45 -12.79
CA LYS A 122 6.33 -5.79 -12.47
C LYS A 122 6.49 -5.63 -10.98
N LEU A 123 7.50 -6.27 -10.42
CA LEU A 123 7.89 -6.12 -9.02
C LEU A 123 9.16 -5.27 -8.94
N TYR A 124 9.05 -4.09 -8.33
CA TYR A 124 10.17 -3.20 -8.06
C TYR A 124 10.69 -3.41 -6.63
N LEU A 125 12.00 -3.57 -6.48
CA LEU A 125 12.65 -3.76 -5.18
C LEU A 125 13.84 -2.81 -5.02
N LYS A 126 14.00 -2.24 -3.83
CA LYS A 126 15.17 -1.44 -3.43
C LYS A 126 16.05 -2.25 -2.49
N ILE A 127 17.35 -2.27 -2.77
CA ILE A 127 18.33 -2.89 -1.88
C ILE A 127 18.71 -1.86 -0.81
N ILE A 128 18.07 -1.98 0.36
CA ILE A 128 18.28 -1.07 1.50
C ILE A 128 19.47 -1.47 2.39
N PHE A 129 20.15 -2.58 2.08
CA PHE A 129 21.33 -3.05 2.80
C PHE A 129 22.32 -3.75 1.86
N LYS A 130 23.57 -3.29 1.83
CA LYS A 130 24.71 -4.15 1.46
C LYS A 130 25.38 -4.55 2.77
N ALA A 131 25.24 -5.83 3.15
CA ALA A 131 26.16 -6.42 4.10
C ALA A 131 27.56 -6.27 3.49
N ARG A 132 28.39 -5.37 4.02
CA ARG A 132 29.83 -5.46 3.79
C ARG A 132 30.27 -6.70 4.57
N MET A 133 30.27 -7.86 3.91
CA MET A 133 31.12 -8.95 4.34
C MET A 133 32.56 -8.49 4.11
N TYR A 134 33.27 -8.23 5.20
CA TYR A 134 34.73 -8.21 5.22
C TYR A 134 35.21 -9.62 5.53
#